data_AF-X7YX07-F1
#
_entry.id   AF-X7YX07-F1
#
_cell.length_a   1.000
_cell.length_b   1.000
_cell.length_c   1.000
_cell.angle_alpha   90.00
_cell.angle_beta   90.00
_cell.angle_gamma   90.00
#
_symmetry.space_group_name_H-M   'P 1'
#
loop_
_entity.id
_entity.type
_entity.pdbx_description
1 polymer ?
#
loop_
_entity_poly.entity_id
_entity_poly.type
_entity_poly.pdbx_seq_one_letter_code
_entity_poly.pdbx_strand_id
1 'polypeptide(L)'
;MSVLITVPVFGQHEYTHDLVSDLDREGADYLIVDNRGDYPRVSNERVITPGENLGWAGGSDLGFRIAFSEGYSHAMTLNNDTRISKGFVEALLDPRLPADAGIVGPMFDRGFPCAEDDEKPDAADYVPRPRYRCVNVVEGTALTLSCECWKEVGGMDLRTFGRYGWGVDFDLELRARKAGYGLYTTEMAYINHFGRRTANTHFGSWRYLLGANLTMELAMRKTHGRTWRKQFPPGTLSRPLWGEAATAYTTHPLED
;
A
#
# COMPACT_ATOMS: atom_id res chain seq x y z
N MET A 1 6.45 12.59 13.77
CA MET A 1 5.39 11.61 13.46
C MET A 1 5.96 10.21 13.70
N SER A 2 5.13 9.21 13.96
CA SER A 2 5.51 7.79 14.08
C SER A 2 4.62 6.91 13.20
N VAL A 3 5.16 5.78 12.71
CA VAL A 3 4.44 4.81 11.88
C VAL A 3 4.78 3.39 12.32
N LEU A 4 3.78 2.50 12.36
CA LEU A 4 4.00 1.06 12.41
C LEU A 4 3.78 0.46 11.02
N ILE A 5 4.82 -0.16 10.47
CA ILE A 5 4.78 -0.81 9.15
C ILE A 5 4.37 -2.27 9.33
N THR A 6 3.25 -2.66 8.74
CA THR A 6 2.74 -4.03 8.82
C THR A 6 3.04 -4.80 7.55
N VAL A 7 3.68 -5.95 7.71
CA VAL A 7 4.07 -6.85 6.62
C VAL A 7 3.33 -8.19 6.76
N PRO A 8 2.17 -8.38 6.09
CA PRO A 8 1.51 -9.67 6.02
C PRO A 8 2.33 -10.65 5.19
N VAL A 9 2.69 -11.80 5.77
CA VAL A 9 3.51 -12.82 5.10
C VAL A 9 2.79 -14.16 5.00
N PHE A 10 3.06 -14.90 3.93
CA PHE A 10 2.62 -16.28 3.73
C PHE A 10 3.71 -17.02 2.94
N GLY A 11 4.68 -17.63 3.65
CA GLY A 11 5.88 -18.19 3.04
C GLY A 11 6.83 -17.14 2.47
N GLN A 12 7.58 -17.50 1.42
CA GLN A 12 8.51 -16.60 0.70
C GLN A 12 9.49 -15.85 1.61
N HIS A 13 10.06 -16.57 2.57
CA HIS A 13 10.84 -15.96 3.65
C HIS A 13 12.06 -15.17 3.16
N GLU A 14 12.69 -15.58 2.06
CA GLU A 14 13.82 -14.85 1.46
C GLU A 14 13.47 -13.39 1.17
N TYR A 15 12.30 -13.13 0.58
CA TYR A 15 11.84 -11.75 0.34
C TYR A 15 11.60 -11.00 1.64
N THR A 16 10.97 -11.66 2.62
CA THR A 16 10.76 -11.04 3.93
C THR A 16 12.08 -10.71 4.62
N HIS A 17 13.10 -11.57 4.51
CA HIS A 17 14.42 -11.35 5.12
C HIS A 17 15.16 -10.20 4.44
N ASP A 18 15.11 -10.11 3.11
CA ASP A 18 15.65 -8.98 2.37
C ASP A 18 14.97 -7.66 2.78
N LEU A 19 13.64 -7.67 2.91
CA LEU A 19 12.88 -6.51 3.38
C LEU A 19 13.20 -6.15 4.84
N VAL A 20 13.34 -7.14 5.72
CA VAL A 20 13.74 -6.91 7.13
C VAL A 20 15.09 -6.20 7.19
N SER A 21 16.05 -6.57 6.33
CA SER A 21 17.32 -5.86 6.24
C SER A 21 17.15 -4.39 5.83
N ASP A 22 16.18 -4.08 4.96
CA ASP A 22 15.89 -2.70 4.59
C ASP A 22 15.19 -1.94 5.73
N LEU A 23 14.21 -2.56 6.40
CA LEU A 23 13.49 -1.97 7.52
C LEU A 23 14.42 -1.69 8.72
N ASP A 24 15.32 -2.61 9.03
CA ASP A 24 16.34 -2.45 10.07
C ASP A 24 17.31 -1.31 9.72
N ARG A 25 17.69 -1.16 8.44
CA ARG A 25 18.51 -0.03 7.97
C ARG A 25 17.80 1.30 8.18
N GLU A 26 16.51 1.37 7.90
CA GLU A 26 15.70 2.58 8.09
C GLU A 26 15.38 2.86 9.58
N GLY A 27 15.71 1.93 10.49
CA GLY A 27 15.33 2.03 11.90
C GLY A 27 13.81 2.04 12.10
N ALA A 28 13.07 1.35 11.22
CA ALA A 28 11.62 1.37 11.21
C ALA A 28 11.02 0.55 12.37
N ASP A 29 9.87 0.99 12.88
CA ASP A 29 8.99 0.14 13.69
C ASP A 29 8.11 -0.69 12.75
N TYR A 30 8.23 -2.02 12.82
CA TYR A 30 7.48 -2.92 11.95
C TYR A 30 6.95 -4.17 12.65
N LEU A 31 5.89 -4.73 12.07
CA LEU A 31 5.19 -5.92 12.53
C LEU A 31 5.02 -6.90 11.37
N ILE A 32 5.59 -8.10 11.53
CA ILE A 32 5.32 -9.22 10.63
C ILE A 32 4.04 -9.93 11.08
N VAL A 33 3.06 -10.05 10.17
CA VAL A 33 1.85 -10.86 10.39
C VAL A 33 2.03 -12.18 9.66
N ASP A 34 2.42 -13.22 10.40
CA ASP A 34 2.68 -14.55 9.87
C ASP A 34 1.38 -15.34 9.71
N ASN A 35 0.80 -15.29 8.51
CA ASN A 35 -0.46 -15.96 8.18
C ASN A 35 -0.31 -17.48 8.05
N ARG A 36 0.91 -18.00 7.86
CA ARG A 36 1.15 -19.44 7.68
C ARG A 36 1.63 -20.11 8.96
N GLY A 37 2.22 -19.35 9.88
CA GLY A 37 2.75 -19.84 11.16
C GLY A 37 4.11 -20.51 11.03
N ASP A 38 4.85 -20.22 9.95
CA ASP A 38 6.15 -20.82 9.64
C ASP A 38 7.27 -19.80 9.44
N TYR A 39 7.05 -18.51 9.75
CA TYR A 39 8.05 -17.46 9.53
C TYR A 39 9.30 -17.61 10.43
N PRO A 40 10.50 -17.84 9.86
CA PRO A 40 11.73 -17.89 10.63
C PRO A 40 12.30 -16.47 10.81
N ARG A 41 12.30 -15.97 12.05
CA ARG A 41 12.89 -14.65 12.38
C ARG A 41 14.40 -14.63 12.08
N VAL A 42 14.89 -13.50 11.58
CA VAL A 42 16.32 -13.29 11.29
C VAL A 42 16.94 -12.13 12.07
N SER A 43 16.13 -11.35 12.78
CA SER A 43 16.52 -10.19 13.57
C SER A 43 15.66 -10.11 14.83
N ASN A 44 15.35 -8.90 15.30
CA ASN A 44 14.47 -8.63 16.43
C ASN A 44 13.02 -8.33 15.97
N GLU A 45 12.57 -8.91 14.87
CA GLU A 45 11.26 -8.61 14.30
C GLU A 45 10.15 -8.90 15.31
N ARG A 46 9.22 -7.96 15.44
CA ARG A 46 7.94 -8.23 16.10
C ARG A 46 7.11 -9.10 15.15
N VAL A 47 6.67 -10.27 15.63
CA VAL A 47 5.85 -11.21 14.85
C VAL A 47 4.58 -11.56 15.60
N ILE A 48 3.44 -11.52 14.90
CA ILE A 48 2.16 -12.07 15.36
C ILE A 48 1.74 -13.19 14.41
N THR A 49 1.28 -14.30 14.99
CA THR A 49 0.75 -15.46 14.26
C THR A 49 -0.74 -15.62 14.62
N PRO A 50 -1.67 -15.20 13.74
CA PRO A 50 -3.10 -15.20 14.06
C PRO A 50 -3.73 -16.59 14.25
N GLY A 51 -3.02 -17.68 13.89
CA GLY A 51 -3.53 -19.05 13.94
C GLY A 51 -4.40 -19.45 12.74
N GLU A 52 -4.73 -18.49 11.88
CA GLU A 52 -5.38 -18.69 10.59
C GLU A 52 -4.80 -17.72 9.54
N ASN A 53 -5.07 -17.97 8.27
CA ASN A 53 -4.64 -17.09 7.19
C ASN A 53 -5.65 -15.93 7.02
N LEU A 54 -5.28 -14.74 7.52
CA LEU A 54 -6.06 -13.51 7.38
C LEU A 54 -5.94 -12.88 5.98
N GLY A 55 -5.04 -13.41 5.15
CA GLY A 55 -4.65 -12.82 3.89
C GLY A 55 -3.99 -11.45 4.05
N TRP A 56 -3.77 -10.78 2.93
CA TRP A 56 -3.18 -9.44 2.93
C TRP A 56 -4.10 -8.43 3.62
N ALA A 57 -5.38 -8.35 3.23
CA ALA A 57 -6.31 -7.37 3.77
C ALA A 57 -6.52 -7.52 5.29
N GLY A 58 -6.72 -8.74 5.78
CA GLY A 58 -6.93 -8.97 7.20
C GLY A 58 -5.67 -8.75 8.03
N GLY A 59 -4.50 -9.12 7.52
CA GLY A 59 -3.21 -8.83 8.16
C GLY A 59 -2.92 -7.33 8.23
N SER A 60 -3.14 -6.61 7.14
CA SER A 60 -2.99 -5.15 7.06
C SER A 60 -3.92 -4.42 8.03
N ASP A 61 -5.21 -4.78 8.08
CA ASP A 61 -6.17 -4.17 9.01
C ASP A 61 -5.85 -4.47 10.49
N LEU A 62 -5.37 -5.69 10.78
CA LEU A 62 -4.85 -6.02 12.11
C LEU A 62 -3.68 -5.09 12.48
N GLY A 63 -2.78 -4.85 11.54
CA GLY A 63 -1.69 -3.89 11.66
C GLY A 63 -2.15 -2.47 12.00
N PHE A 64 -3.12 -1.95 11.24
CA PHE A 64 -3.73 -0.64 11.52
C PHE A 64 -4.30 -0.55 12.93
N ARG A 65 -5.07 -1.56 13.35
CA ARG A 65 -5.67 -1.59 14.69
C ARG A 65 -4.61 -1.61 15.80
N ILE A 66 -3.55 -2.39 15.63
CA ILE A 66 -2.44 -2.45 16.60
C ILE A 66 -1.73 -1.08 16.66
N ALA A 67 -1.33 -0.55 15.51
CA ALA A 67 -0.62 0.72 15.39
C ALA A 67 -1.34 1.84 16.15
N PHE A 68 -2.63 2.04 15.85
CA PHE A 68 -3.39 3.12 16.47
C PHE A 68 -3.74 2.84 17.94
N SER A 69 -3.88 1.57 18.35
CA SER A 69 -4.05 1.23 19.78
C SER A 69 -2.79 1.51 20.61
N GLU A 70 -1.61 1.45 19.99
CA GLU A 70 -0.31 1.70 20.61
C GLU A 70 0.13 3.17 20.53
N GLY A 71 -0.70 4.04 19.91
CA GLY A 71 -0.46 5.48 19.86
C GLY A 71 0.41 5.95 18.69
N TYR A 72 0.65 5.10 17.68
CA TYR A 72 1.31 5.56 16.45
C TYR A 72 0.43 6.58 15.72
N SER A 73 1.05 7.61 15.14
CA SER A 73 0.30 8.61 14.35
C SER A 73 -0.11 8.10 12.97
N HIS A 74 0.60 7.10 12.45
CA HIS A 74 0.37 6.49 11.15
C HIS A 74 0.48 4.97 11.24
N ALA A 75 -0.15 4.29 10.29
CA ALA A 75 0.01 2.86 10.10
C ALA A 75 0.20 2.59 8.61
N MET A 76 1.07 1.65 8.25
CA MET A 76 1.42 1.39 6.86
C MET A 76 1.23 -0.08 6.50
N THR A 77 0.70 -0.35 5.32
CA THR A 77 0.80 -1.67 4.69
C THR A 77 2.11 -1.77 3.94
N LEU A 78 2.80 -2.91 4.00
CA LEU A 78 3.96 -3.16 3.13
C LEU A 78 3.99 -4.63 2.71
N ASN A 79 4.07 -4.89 1.40
CA ASN A 79 4.26 -6.25 0.91
C ASN A 79 5.69 -6.73 1.13
N ASN A 80 5.86 -8.02 1.42
CA ASN A 80 7.17 -8.59 1.72
C ASN A 80 8.09 -8.72 0.50
N ASP A 81 7.56 -8.78 -0.71
CA ASP A 81 8.30 -8.87 -1.97
C ASP A 81 8.69 -7.49 -2.55
N THR A 82 9.17 -6.61 -1.66
CA THR A 82 9.59 -5.25 -1.98
C THR A 82 11.02 -4.97 -1.53
N ARG A 83 11.69 -4.06 -2.24
CA ARG A 83 12.88 -3.34 -1.74
C ARG A 83 12.52 -1.87 -1.60
N ILE A 84 12.96 -1.24 -0.51
CA ILE A 84 12.64 0.16 -0.22
C ILE A 84 13.89 1.05 -0.33
N SER A 85 13.70 2.29 -0.76
CA SER A 85 14.78 3.27 -0.90
C SER A 85 15.38 3.70 0.43
N LYS A 86 16.48 4.46 0.39
CA LYS A 86 17.03 5.13 1.58
C LYS A 86 16.14 6.33 1.96
N GLY A 87 15.95 6.57 3.25
CA GLY A 87 15.11 7.68 3.75
C GLY A 87 13.61 7.43 3.55
N PHE A 88 13.21 6.18 3.36
CA PHE A 88 11.87 5.78 2.97
C PHE A 88 10.81 6.15 4.00
N VAL A 89 11.08 5.88 5.29
CA VAL A 89 10.15 6.17 6.39
C VAL A 89 10.01 7.68 6.60
N GLU A 90 11.13 8.41 6.58
CA GLU A 90 11.15 9.86 6.73
C GLU A 90 10.33 10.53 5.62
N ALA A 91 10.52 10.10 4.37
CA ALA A 91 9.84 10.64 3.20
C ALA A 91 8.30 10.46 3.23
N LEU A 92 7.80 9.35 3.80
CA LEU A 92 6.37 9.09 3.95
C LEU A 92 5.73 9.89 5.09
N LEU A 93 6.54 10.35 6.04
CA LEU A 93 6.13 11.10 7.22
C LEU A 93 6.57 12.56 7.17
N ASP A 94 6.99 13.05 6.00
CA ASP A 94 7.54 14.39 5.85
C ASP A 94 6.48 15.43 6.26
N PRO A 95 6.76 16.28 7.26
CA PRO A 95 5.79 17.24 7.79
C PRO A 95 5.40 18.34 6.81
N ARG A 96 6.11 18.47 5.67
CA ARG A 96 5.80 19.41 4.59
C ARG A 96 4.75 18.86 3.62
N LEU A 97 4.35 17.59 3.75
CA LEU A 97 3.21 17.07 3.03
C LEU A 97 1.92 17.81 3.45
N PRO A 98 0.90 17.86 2.58
CA PRO A 98 -0.34 18.58 2.89
C PRO A 98 -0.99 18.15 4.20
N ALA A 99 -1.51 19.12 4.96
CA ALA A 99 -2.10 18.87 6.27
C ALA A 99 -3.33 17.94 6.24
N ASP A 100 -3.99 17.81 5.08
CA ASP A 100 -5.10 16.91 4.82
C ASP A 100 -4.66 15.51 4.34
N ALA A 101 -3.37 15.18 4.37
CA ALA A 101 -2.84 13.87 3.99
C ALA A 101 -3.41 12.74 4.86
N GLY A 102 -4.48 12.12 4.36
CA GLY A 102 -5.03 10.91 4.97
C GLY A 102 -4.27 9.67 4.54
N ILE A 103 -3.87 9.62 3.27
CA ILE A 103 -3.16 8.48 2.68
C ILE A 103 -1.96 8.95 1.85
N VAL A 104 -0.79 8.37 2.12
CA VAL A 104 0.47 8.65 1.42
C VAL A 104 1.13 7.34 0.98
N GLY A 105 1.67 7.30 -0.24
CA GLY A 105 2.50 6.19 -0.71
C GLY A 105 3.75 6.64 -1.46
N PRO A 106 4.67 5.70 -1.76
CA PRO A 106 5.91 5.98 -2.47
C PRO A 106 5.73 5.91 -4.00
N MET A 107 6.80 6.24 -4.71
CA MET A 107 6.98 5.90 -6.12
C MET A 107 7.33 4.41 -6.30
N PHE A 108 7.14 3.87 -7.51
CA PHE A 108 7.33 2.45 -7.83
C PHE A 108 8.07 2.21 -9.14
N ASP A 109 8.78 1.09 -9.28
CA ASP A 109 9.29 0.59 -10.57
C ASP A 109 8.17 0.11 -11.49
N ARG A 110 7.14 -0.49 -10.87
CA ARG A 110 5.96 -1.05 -11.51
C ARG A 110 4.78 -0.85 -10.59
N GLY A 111 4.00 0.18 -10.89
CA GLY A 111 2.77 0.43 -10.15
C GLY A 111 1.71 1.16 -10.97
N PHE A 112 0.77 1.79 -10.28
CA PHE A 112 -0.17 2.69 -10.92
C PHE A 112 0.57 3.79 -11.69
N PRO A 113 0.08 4.21 -12.87
CA PRO A 113 0.76 5.22 -13.69
C PRO A 113 1.06 6.52 -12.93
N CYS A 114 0.24 6.89 -11.93
CA CYS A 114 0.45 8.08 -11.12
C CYS A 114 1.63 7.99 -10.15
N ALA A 115 2.11 6.79 -9.83
CA ALA A 115 3.20 6.54 -8.89
C ALA A 115 4.39 5.82 -9.55
N GLU A 116 4.34 5.52 -10.85
CA GLU A 116 5.44 4.87 -11.56
C GLU A 116 6.57 5.87 -11.87
N ASP A 117 7.80 5.47 -11.58
CA ASP A 117 9.01 6.18 -12.03
C ASP A 117 9.45 5.65 -13.39
N ASP A 118 9.73 6.54 -14.34
CA ASP A 118 10.09 6.14 -15.70
C ASP A 118 11.51 5.56 -15.79
N GLU A 119 12.44 5.94 -14.90
CA GLU A 119 13.82 5.46 -14.90
C GLU A 119 13.96 4.06 -14.29
N LYS A 120 13.05 3.71 -13.38
CA LYS A 120 12.98 2.40 -12.71
C LYS A 120 14.32 1.97 -12.09
N PRO A 121 14.97 2.83 -11.29
CA PRO A 121 16.25 2.48 -10.66
C PRO A 121 16.06 1.35 -9.65
N ASP A 122 17.16 0.75 -9.24
CA ASP A 122 17.16 -0.05 -8.01
C ASP A 122 16.90 0.87 -6.82
N ALA A 123 16.10 0.42 -5.86
CA ALA A 123 15.63 1.26 -4.75
C ALA A 123 16.79 1.79 -3.90
N ALA A 124 17.86 1.00 -3.76
CA ALA A 124 19.08 1.39 -3.05
C ALA A 124 19.79 2.61 -3.68
N ASP A 125 19.56 2.85 -4.97
CA ASP A 125 20.16 3.90 -5.79
C ASP A 125 19.17 5.00 -6.18
N TYR A 126 17.92 4.92 -5.71
CA TYR A 126 16.91 5.95 -5.94
C TYR A 126 17.38 7.29 -5.37
N VAL A 127 17.27 8.34 -6.16
CA VAL A 127 17.56 9.72 -5.75
C VAL A 127 16.23 10.42 -5.44
N PRO A 128 15.93 10.72 -4.16
CA PRO A 128 14.72 11.42 -3.76
C PRO A 128 14.55 12.77 -4.48
N ARG A 129 13.32 13.06 -4.89
CA ARG A 129 12.94 14.38 -5.44
C ARG A 129 12.03 15.06 -4.43
N PRO A 130 12.35 16.27 -3.92
CA PRO A 130 11.58 16.95 -2.88
C PRO A 130 10.27 17.52 -3.46
N ARG A 131 9.33 16.63 -3.78
CA ARG A 131 8.04 16.93 -4.37
C ARG A 131 7.07 15.79 -4.11
N TYR A 132 5.78 16.08 -4.19
CA TYR A 132 4.73 15.10 -4.09
C TYR A 132 3.73 15.25 -5.24
N ARG A 133 2.95 14.21 -5.48
CA ARG A 133 1.84 14.18 -6.43
C ARG A 133 0.53 14.13 -5.69
N CYS A 134 -0.41 15.00 -6.02
CA CYS A 134 -1.81 14.84 -5.64
C CYS A 134 -2.44 13.82 -6.60
N VAL A 135 -2.88 12.69 -6.06
CA VAL A 135 -3.31 11.51 -6.83
C VAL A 135 -4.74 11.09 -6.46
N ASN A 136 -5.33 10.23 -7.29
CA ASN A 136 -6.67 9.68 -7.03
C ASN A 136 -6.64 8.27 -6.45
N VAL A 137 -5.45 7.66 -6.40
CA VAL A 137 -5.20 6.32 -5.87
C VAL A 137 -3.74 6.20 -5.40
N VAL A 138 -3.49 5.40 -4.37
CA VAL A 138 -2.20 4.99 -3.82
C VAL A 138 -2.17 3.46 -3.78
N GLU A 139 -1.04 2.84 -4.10
CA GLU A 139 -0.96 1.38 -4.07
C GLU A 139 -1.08 0.80 -2.66
N GLY A 140 -1.97 -0.17 -2.48
CA GLY A 140 -2.03 -0.99 -1.27
C GLY A 140 -0.70 -1.68 -0.93
N THR A 141 0.20 -1.89 -1.90
CA THR A 141 1.55 -2.41 -1.66
C THR A 141 2.30 -1.64 -0.57
N ALA A 142 2.14 -0.31 -0.54
CA ALA A 142 2.83 0.59 0.38
C ALA A 142 1.97 1.82 0.69
N LEU A 143 0.91 1.60 1.47
CA LEU A 143 -0.11 2.60 1.79
C LEU A 143 0.03 3.02 3.25
N THR A 144 0.41 4.28 3.48
CA THR A 144 0.49 4.88 4.81
C THR A 144 -0.81 5.63 5.10
N LEU A 145 -1.50 5.24 6.17
CA LEU A 145 -2.78 5.80 6.62
C LEU A 145 -2.58 6.61 7.90
N SER A 146 -3.11 7.83 7.95
CA SER A 146 -3.07 8.64 9.17
C SER A 146 -4.11 8.19 10.21
N CYS A 147 -3.79 8.35 11.49
CA CYS A 147 -4.70 8.00 12.60
C CYS A 147 -6.01 8.78 12.53
N GLU A 148 -5.96 10.05 12.12
CA GLU A 148 -7.15 10.90 11.96
C GLU A 148 -8.06 10.35 10.87
N CYS A 149 -7.50 10.03 9.69
CA CYS A 149 -8.25 9.41 8.61
C CYS A 149 -8.85 8.07 9.06
N TRP A 150 -8.07 7.21 9.71
CA TRP A 150 -8.56 5.92 10.21
C TRP A 150 -9.69 6.05 11.25
N LYS A 151 -9.62 7.04 12.15
CA LYS A 151 -10.70 7.30 13.13
C LYS A 151 -12.00 7.72 12.46
N GLU A 152 -11.91 8.51 11.39
CA GLU A 152 -13.09 9.02 10.67
C GLU A 152 -13.70 7.95 9.75
N VAL A 153 -12.87 7.26 8.96
CA VAL A 153 -13.36 6.34 7.92
C VAL A 153 -13.33 4.87 8.30
N GLY A 154 -12.62 4.51 9.38
CA GLY A 154 -12.34 3.14 9.76
C GLY A 154 -11.22 2.48 8.94
N GLY A 155 -10.96 1.21 9.23
CA GLY A 155 -9.99 0.39 8.50
C GLY A 155 -10.51 -0.21 7.20
N MET A 156 -10.03 -1.40 6.86
CA MET A 156 -10.45 -2.14 5.67
C MET A 156 -11.81 -2.84 5.91
N ASP A 157 -12.75 -2.76 4.97
CA ASP A 157 -14.04 -3.47 5.09
C ASP A 157 -13.88 -4.98 4.78
N LEU A 158 -13.34 -5.72 5.75
CA LEU A 158 -13.12 -7.16 5.64
C LEU A 158 -14.42 -7.95 5.50
N ARG A 159 -15.56 -7.41 5.94
CA ARG A 159 -16.85 -8.07 5.80
C ARG A 159 -17.28 -8.11 4.32
N THR A 160 -17.02 -7.04 3.57
CA THR A 160 -17.40 -6.96 2.16
C THR A 160 -16.31 -7.52 1.24
N PHE A 161 -15.03 -7.27 1.54
CA PHE A 161 -13.91 -7.58 0.64
C PHE A 161 -13.05 -8.77 1.09
N GLY A 162 -13.21 -9.28 2.32
CA GLY A 162 -12.26 -10.19 2.97
C GLY A 162 -12.05 -11.55 2.28
N ARG A 163 -12.96 -12.01 1.40
CA ARG A 163 -12.80 -13.30 0.70
C ARG A 163 -11.51 -13.37 -0.13
N TYR A 164 -11.15 -12.26 -0.78
CA TYR A 164 -9.94 -12.16 -1.62
C TYR A 164 -9.08 -10.94 -1.26
N GLY A 165 -9.64 -9.96 -0.54
CA GLY A 165 -8.99 -8.68 -0.24
C GLY A 165 -8.91 -7.71 -1.42
N TRP A 166 -9.32 -8.09 -2.64
CA TRP A 166 -9.20 -7.25 -3.83
C TRP A 166 -10.17 -6.06 -3.79
N GLY A 167 -9.64 -4.86 -4.02
CA GLY A 167 -10.38 -3.59 -4.04
C GLY A 167 -10.72 -3.02 -2.67
N VAL A 168 -10.24 -3.63 -1.59
CA VAL A 168 -10.46 -3.13 -0.22
C VAL A 168 -9.67 -1.84 0.04
N ASP A 169 -8.52 -1.70 -0.59
CA ASP A 169 -7.71 -0.48 -0.67
C ASP A 169 -8.47 0.61 -1.42
N PHE A 170 -9.01 0.31 -2.61
CA PHE A 170 -9.85 1.26 -3.35
C PHE A 170 -11.07 1.73 -2.54
N ASP A 171 -11.71 0.83 -1.79
CA ASP A 171 -12.81 1.20 -0.91
C ASP A 171 -12.37 2.19 0.19
N LEU A 172 -11.25 1.90 0.85
CA LEU A 172 -10.66 2.76 1.88
C LEU A 172 -10.32 4.14 1.34
N GLU A 173 -9.67 4.19 0.19
CA GLU A 173 -9.25 5.41 -0.48
C GLU A 173 -10.43 6.28 -0.95
N LEU A 174 -11.47 5.66 -1.50
CA LEU A 174 -12.70 6.39 -1.87
C LEU A 174 -13.42 6.93 -0.63
N ARG A 175 -13.43 6.19 0.49
CA ARG A 175 -13.99 6.69 1.76
C ARG A 175 -13.16 7.85 2.31
N ALA A 176 -11.83 7.75 2.31
CA ALA A 176 -10.92 8.82 2.73
C ALA A 176 -11.17 10.11 1.94
N ARG A 177 -11.19 10.02 0.61
CA ARG A 177 -11.49 11.17 -0.27
C ARG A 177 -12.88 11.76 -0.01
N LYS A 178 -13.89 10.92 0.21
CA LYS A 178 -15.25 11.37 0.52
C LYS A 178 -15.32 12.10 1.87
N ALA A 179 -14.49 11.73 2.82
CA ALA A 179 -14.35 12.41 4.11
C ALA A 179 -13.48 13.68 4.05
N GLY A 180 -12.95 14.03 2.88
CA GLY A 180 -12.17 15.26 2.66
C GLY A 180 -10.66 15.08 2.84
N TYR A 181 -10.17 13.85 3.00
CA TYR A 181 -8.72 13.59 3.06
C TYR A 181 -8.09 13.54 1.67
N GLY A 182 -6.90 14.13 1.57
CA GLY A 182 -6.03 14.07 0.40
C GLY A 182 -5.28 12.74 0.29
N LEU A 183 -5.00 12.36 -0.95
CA LEU A 183 -4.18 11.20 -1.32
C LEU A 183 -2.94 11.69 -2.05
N TYR A 184 -1.77 11.23 -1.60
CA TYR A 184 -0.50 11.72 -2.12
C TYR A 184 0.48 10.60 -2.43
N THR A 185 1.24 10.78 -3.51
CA THR A 185 2.46 10.03 -3.75
C THR A 185 3.66 10.93 -3.49
N THR A 186 4.51 10.59 -2.52
CA THR A 186 5.77 11.31 -2.30
C THR A 186 6.82 10.80 -3.29
N GLU A 187 7.52 11.71 -3.97
CA GLU A 187 8.66 11.34 -4.83
C GLU A 187 9.99 11.30 -4.06
N MET A 188 9.92 11.30 -2.74
CA MET A 188 11.09 11.12 -1.88
C MET A 188 11.27 9.67 -1.42
N ALA A 189 10.27 8.81 -1.61
CA ALA A 189 10.29 7.39 -1.28
C ALA A 189 10.04 6.55 -2.53
N TYR A 190 10.68 5.39 -2.61
CA TYR A 190 10.59 4.53 -3.78
C TYR A 190 10.64 3.03 -3.43
N ILE A 191 9.95 2.23 -4.25
CA ILE A 191 9.88 0.77 -4.14
C ILE A 191 10.22 0.08 -5.47
N ASN A 192 11.05 -0.95 -5.40
CA ASN A 192 10.98 -2.03 -6.39
C ASN A 192 10.03 -3.13 -5.88
N HIS A 193 9.05 -3.51 -6.68
CA HIS A 193 8.06 -4.53 -6.34
C HIS A 193 8.23 -5.74 -7.27
N PHE A 194 8.71 -6.86 -6.73
CA PHE A 194 9.01 -8.04 -7.54
C PHE A 194 7.77 -8.83 -7.98
N GLY A 195 6.62 -8.50 -7.37
CA GLY A 195 5.24 -8.90 -7.69
C GLY A 195 5.13 -10.01 -8.71
N ARG A 196 5.23 -11.29 -8.27
CA ARG A 196 4.90 -12.45 -9.13
C ARG A 196 4.85 -13.84 -8.49
N ARG A 197 5.10 -14.06 -7.20
CA ARG A 197 5.25 -15.44 -6.69
C ARG A 197 4.18 -15.96 -5.73
N THR A 198 3.36 -15.11 -5.12
CA THR A 198 2.25 -15.59 -4.25
C THR A 198 0.97 -15.96 -5.01
N ALA A 199 0.78 -15.44 -6.24
CA ALA A 199 -0.46 -15.63 -7.01
C ALA A 199 -0.36 -16.56 -8.25
N ASN A 200 0.84 -16.98 -8.66
CA ASN A 200 1.07 -17.56 -10.00
C ASN A 200 1.75 -18.95 -9.99
N THR A 201 1.16 -19.93 -9.31
CA THR A 201 1.56 -21.33 -9.48
C THR A 201 0.38 -22.19 -9.94
N HIS A 202 0.35 -22.42 -11.26
CA HIS A 202 -0.49 -23.35 -12.05
C HIS A 202 -2.01 -23.11 -12.07
N PHE A 203 -2.68 -23.68 -13.08
CA PHE A 203 -4.10 -23.62 -13.52
C PHE A 203 -5.22 -23.18 -12.53
N GLY A 204 -5.00 -23.22 -11.22
CA GLY A 204 -5.80 -22.52 -10.20
C GLY A 204 -5.67 -20.99 -10.23
N SER A 205 -4.61 -20.41 -10.82
CA SER A 205 -4.41 -18.96 -10.90
C SER A 205 -5.51 -18.25 -11.70
N TRP A 206 -5.96 -18.80 -12.83
CA TRP A 206 -7.02 -18.14 -13.63
C TRP A 206 -8.38 -18.15 -12.93
N ARG A 207 -8.78 -19.27 -12.30
CA ARG A 207 -10.04 -19.34 -11.54
C ARG A 207 -10.00 -18.42 -10.32
N TYR A 208 -8.85 -18.34 -9.64
CA TYR A 208 -8.62 -17.41 -8.55
C TYR A 208 -8.74 -15.96 -9.05
N LEU A 209 -8.02 -15.59 -10.11
CA LEU A 209 -8.03 -14.24 -10.69
C LEU A 209 -9.45 -13.84 -11.14
N LEU A 210 -10.17 -14.75 -11.82
CA LEU A 210 -11.54 -14.50 -12.25
C LEU A 210 -12.48 -14.32 -11.04
N GLY A 211 -12.36 -15.20 -10.03
CA GLY A 211 -13.15 -15.13 -8.81
C GLY A 211 -12.88 -13.86 -8.00
N ALA A 212 -11.62 -13.47 -7.87
CA ALA A 212 -11.18 -12.26 -7.18
C ALA A 212 -11.68 -11.00 -7.90
N ASN A 213 -11.50 -10.91 -9.22
CA ASN A 213 -12.01 -9.79 -10.03
C ASN A 213 -13.54 -9.68 -9.96
N LEU A 214 -14.27 -10.79 -10.09
CA LEU A 214 -15.73 -10.78 -10.01
C LEU A 214 -16.21 -10.35 -8.62
N THR A 215 -15.59 -10.88 -7.56
CA THR A 215 -15.93 -10.54 -6.17
C THR A 215 -15.63 -9.07 -5.88
N MET A 216 -14.47 -8.57 -6.30
CA MET A 216 -14.10 -7.16 -6.21
C MET A 216 -15.12 -6.27 -6.93
N GLU A 217 -15.45 -6.58 -8.19
CA GLU A 217 -16.40 -5.78 -8.97
C GLU A 217 -17.78 -5.75 -8.32
N LEU A 218 -18.28 -6.89 -7.80
CA LEU A 218 -19.55 -6.94 -7.08
C LEU A 218 -19.51 -6.15 -5.76
N ALA A 219 -18.42 -6.27 -5.00
CA ALA A 219 -18.20 -5.53 -3.76
C ALA A 219 -18.17 -4.02 -4.00
N MET A 220 -17.35 -3.56 -4.94
CA MET A 220 -17.27 -2.14 -5.33
C MET A 220 -18.60 -1.60 -5.86
N ARG A 221 -19.36 -2.40 -6.62
CA ARG A 221 -20.71 -1.99 -7.07
C ARG A 221 -21.69 -1.84 -5.91
N LYS A 222 -21.58 -2.70 -4.90
CA LYS A 222 -22.43 -2.67 -3.71
C LYS A 222 -22.13 -1.46 -2.83
N THR A 223 -20.86 -1.09 -2.67
CA THR A 223 -20.44 0.01 -1.78
C THR A 223 -20.41 1.37 -2.48
N HIS A 224 -19.94 1.43 -3.72
CA HIS A 224 -19.66 2.66 -4.47
C HIS A 224 -20.52 2.84 -5.73
N GLY A 225 -21.49 1.95 -5.95
CA GLY A 225 -22.43 2.00 -7.06
C GLY A 225 -21.88 1.47 -8.39
N ARG A 226 -22.77 1.33 -9.38
CA ARG A 226 -22.45 0.72 -10.69
C ARG A 226 -21.38 1.48 -11.49
N THR A 227 -21.19 2.75 -11.20
CA THR A 227 -20.25 3.64 -11.89
C THR A 227 -19.01 3.93 -11.05
N TRP A 228 -18.68 3.12 -10.04
CA TRP A 228 -17.55 3.35 -9.13
C TRP A 228 -16.24 3.66 -9.87
N ARG A 229 -15.98 3.01 -11.00
CA ARG A 229 -14.77 3.26 -11.83
C ARG A 229 -14.65 4.70 -12.32
N LYS A 230 -15.76 5.42 -12.49
CA LYS A 230 -15.77 6.84 -12.88
C LYS A 230 -15.24 7.76 -11.77
N GLN A 231 -15.13 7.27 -10.54
CA GLN A 231 -14.52 8.01 -9.42
C GLN A 231 -12.98 8.03 -9.51
N PHE A 232 -12.40 7.23 -10.41
CA PHE A 232 -11.00 7.24 -10.79
C PHE A 232 -10.88 7.86 -12.20
N PRO A 233 -10.32 9.07 -12.34
CA PRO A 233 -10.16 9.69 -13.65
C PRO A 233 -9.31 8.83 -14.62
N PRO A 234 -9.46 9.01 -15.93
CA PRO A 234 -8.64 8.30 -16.92
C PRO A 234 -7.14 8.43 -16.63
N GLY A 235 -6.38 7.34 -16.80
CA GLY A 235 -4.95 7.31 -16.47
C GLY A 235 -4.62 7.01 -15.00
N THR A 236 -5.63 6.83 -14.13
CA THR A 236 -5.42 6.47 -12.71
C THR A 236 -5.09 4.98 -12.52
N LEU A 237 -5.99 4.08 -12.96
CA LEU A 237 -5.86 2.63 -12.71
C LEU A 237 -5.08 1.89 -13.81
N SER A 238 -5.00 2.45 -15.01
CA SER A 238 -4.34 1.83 -16.17
C SER A 238 -3.94 2.90 -17.19
N ARG A 239 -2.83 2.67 -17.91
CA ARG A 239 -2.47 3.51 -19.05
C ARG A 239 -3.51 3.35 -20.18
N PRO A 240 -3.96 4.44 -20.84
CA PRO A 240 -4.83 4.35 -22.01
C PRO A 240 -4.16 3.59 -23.15
N LEU A 241 -4.98 2.87 -23.94
CA LEU A 241 -4.52 2.06 -25.08
C LEU A 241 -4.03 2.91 -26.27
N TRP A 242 -4.48 4.17 -26.38
CA TRP A 242 -4.11 5.10 -27.44
C TRP A 242 -4.02 6.53 -26.91
N GLY A 243 -3.05 7.31 -27.43
CA GLY A 243 -2.78 8.70 -27.05
C GLY A 243 -1.78 8.85 -25.90
N GLU A 244 -1.22 10.05 -25.73
CA GLU A 244 -0.46 10.38 -24.52
C GLU A 244 -1.41 10.33 -23.32
N ALA A 245 -1.04 9.54 -22.32
CA ALA A 245 -1.78 9.45 -21.08
C ALA A 245 -1.64 10.78 -20.33
N ALA A 246 -2.68 11.61 -20.35
CA ALA A 246 -2.82 12.62 -19.31
C ALA A 246 -2.98 11.85 -17.99
N THR A 247 -1.87 11.66 -17.27
CA THR A 247 -1.87 10.91 -16.03
C THR A 247 -2.56 11.77 -14.98
N ALA A 248 -3.55 11.21 -14.28
CA ALA A 248 -4.47 11.95 -13.42
C ALA A 248 -3.84 12.34 -12.07
N TYR A 249 -2.78 13.15 -12.12
CA TYR A 249 -2.14 13.75 -10.95
C TYR A 249 -1.64 15.17 -11.24
N THR A 250 -1.36 15.91 -10.17
CA THR A 250 -0.60 17.18 -10.23
C THR A 250 0.61 17.08 -9.33
N THR A 251 1.74 17.63 -9.76
CA THR A 251 3.01 17.59 -9.00
C THR A 251 3.27 18.93 -8.32
N HIS A 252 3.68 18.88 -7.06
CA HIS A 252 3.94 20.05 -6.22
C HIS A 252 5.32 19.91 -5.58
N PRO A 253 6.20 20.92 -5.67
CA PRO A 253 7.46 20.91 -4.94
C PRO A 253 7.21 20.97 -3.43
N LEU A 254 8.10 20.38 -2.65
CA LEU A 254 8.17 20.65 -1.22
C LEU A 254 9.01 21.91 -1.03
N GLU A 255 8.38 22.95 -0.49
CA GLU A 255 9.07 24.18 -0.13
C GLU A 255 9.83 23.96 1.19
N ASP A 256 11.01 24.57 1.31
CA ASP A 256 11.84 24.53 2.52
C ASP A 256 11.31 25.42 3.65
#